data_AF-A0A9E5FKU6-F1
#
_entry.id   AF-A0A9E5FKU6-F1
#
_cell.length_a   1.000
_cell.length_b   1.000
_cell.length_c   1.000
_cell.angle_alpha   90.00
_cell.angle_beta   90.00
_cell.angle_gamma   90.00
#
_symmetry.space_group_name_H-M   'P 1'
#
loop_
_entity.id
_entity.type
_entity.pdbx_description
1 polymer ?
#
loop_
_entity_poly.entity_id
_entity_poly.type
_entity_poly.pdbx_seq_one_letter_code
_entity_poly.pdbx_strand_id
1 'polypeptide(L)'
;MTLTPVLSAHWDDVDSYTISGYMRHGGYTAFKKALTTDPDEIISLVKDSGLRGRGGAGFPTGLKWSFVPQNDGKPHYLVINADESEPGACKDIPLMM
;
A
#
# COMPACT_ATOMS: atom_id res chain seq x y z
N MET A 1 19.89 0.86 -15.14
CA MET A 1 18.42 0.84 -14.97
C MET A 1 18.08 2.00 -14.04
N THR A 2 17.33 2.99 -14.51
CA THR A 2 16.98 4.15 -13.69
C THR A 2 15.91 3.75 -12.69
N LEU A 3 16.15 3.97 -11.40
CA LEU A 3 15.12 3.77 -10.37
C LEU A 3 14.05 4.84 -10.57
N THR A 4 12.80 4.41 -10.76
CA THR A 4 11.67 5.33 -10.87
C THR A 4 11.02 5.46 -9.49
N PRO A 5 11.07 6.64 -8.85
CA PRO A 5 10.38 6.85 -7.59
C PRO A 5 8.87 6.76 -7.82
N VAL A 6 8.19 5.95 -6.99
CA VAL A 6 6.73 5.79 -7.01
C VAL A 6 6.13 6.32 -5.71
N LEU A 7 6.61 5.81 -4.56
CA LEU A 7 6.16 6.27 -3.24
C LEU A 7 6.72 7.65 -2.89
N SER A 8 7.99 7.87 -3.25
CA SER A 8 8.74 9.10 -2.95
C SER A 8 8.68 10.15 -4.06
N ALA A 9 7.84 9.97 -5.07
CA ALA A 9 7.82 10.81 -6.27
C ALA A 9 7.53 12.29 -5.99
N HIS A 10 6.91 12.60 -4.85
CA HIS A 10 6.43 13.93 -4.48
C HIS A 10 6.90 14.37 -3.08
N TRP A 11 7.97 13.77 -2.53
CA TRP A 11 8.45 14.15 -1.18
C TRP A 11 8.91 15.61 -1.09
N ASP A 12 9.40 16.18 -2.19
CA ASP A 12 9.90 17.55 -2.22
C ASP A 12 8.78 18.60 -2.28
N ASP A 13 7.51 18.19 -2.43
CA ASP A 13 6.37 19.09 -2.35
C ASP A 13 6.15 19.49 -0.88
N VAL A 14 6.28 20.78 -0.60
CA VAL A 14 6.17 21.36 0.74
C VAL A 14 4.84 21.09 1.44
N ASP A 15 3.78 20.79 0.69
CA ASP A 15 2.42 20.51 1.15
C ASP A 15 1.98 19.06 0.88
N SER A 16 2.92 18.15 0.58
CA SER A 16 2.65 16.75 0.22
C SER A 16 1.80 15.98 1.24
N TYR A 17 1.92 16.31 2.52
CA TYR A 17 1.15 15.72 3.63
C TYR A 17 -0.30 16.22 3.71
N THR A 18 -0.67 17.24 2.94
CA THR A 18 -2.04 17.78 2.93
C THR A 18 -2.93 17.01 1.96
N ILE A 19 -4.23 16.96 2.23
CA ILE A 19 -5.21 16.35 1.30
C ILE A 19 -5.13 17.03 -0.08
N SER A 20 -5.01 18.36 -0.12
CA SER A 20 -4.90 19.12 -1.37
C SER A 20 -3.64 18.75 -2.16
N GLY A 21 -2.50 18.62 -1.48
CA GLY A 21 -1.24 18.15 -2.08
C GLY A 21 -1.37 16.74 -2.64
N TYR A 22 -1.93 15.82 -1.87
CA TYR A 22 -2.16 14.44 -2.32
C TYR A 22 -3.11 14.36 -3.53
N MET A 23 -4.20 15.12 -3.51
CA MET A 23 -5.19 15.14 -4.59
C MET A 23 -4.65 15.76 -5.89
N ARG A 24 -3.74 16.76 -5.80
CA ARG A 24 -3.10 17.39 -6.97
C ARG A 24 -2.38 16.38 -7.86
N HIS A 25 -1.83 15.32 -7.27
CA HIS A 25 -1.14 14.24 -7.97
C HIS A 25 -2.04 13.02 -8.26
N GLY A 26 -3.36 13.21 -8.23
CA GLY A 26 -4.32 12.14 -8.51
C GLY A 26 -4.60 11.22 -7.32
N GLY A 27 -4.28 11.65 -6.09
CA GLY A 27 -4.64 10.95 -4.85
C GLY A 27 -6.11 10.52 -4.82
N TYR A 28 -6.37 9.36 -4.22
CA TYR A 28 -7.69 8.69 -4.17
C TYR A 28 -8.29 8.21 -5.50
N THR A 29 -7.64 8.42 -6.66
CA THR A 29 -8.17 7.92 -7.94
C THR A 29 -8.28 6.38 -7.94
N ALA A 30 -7.21 5.70 -7.52
CA ALA A 30 -7.21 4.24 -7.39
C ALA A 30 -8.18 3.75 -6.31
N PHE A 31 -8.33 4.50 -5.21
CA PHE A 31 -9.27 4.17 -4.12
C PHE A 31 -10.73 4.19 -4.61
N LYS A 32 -11.12 5.23 -5.35
CA LYS A 32 -12.46 5.33 -5.94
C LYS A 32 -12.77 4.15 -6.87
N LYS A 33 -11.78 3.75 -7.68
CA LYS A 33 -11.90 2.55 -8.53
C LYS A 33 -12.10 1.29 -7.67
N ALA A 34 -11.23 1.07 -6.68
CA ALA A 34 -11.25 -0.09 -5.82
C ALA A 34 -12.60 -0.29 -5.08
N LEU A 35 -13.25 0.80 -4.64
CA LEU A 35 -14.57 0.72 -3.98
C LEU A 35 -15.68 0.14 -4.87
N THR A 36 -15.50 0.15 -6.19
CA THR A 36 -16.47 -0.36 -7.17
C THR A 36 -15.98 -1.63 -7.88
N THR A 37 -14.79 -2.11 -7.54
CA THR A 37 -14.18 -3.31 -8.12
C THR A 37 -14.46 -4.50 -7.21
N ASP A 38 -14.70 -5.66 -7.81
CA ASP A 38 -14.88 -6.89 -7.06
C ASP A 38 -13.62 -7.21 -6.21
N PRO A 39 -13.76 -7.61 -4.93
CA PRO A 39 -12.62 -7.91 -4.08
C PRO A 39 -11.66 -8.97 -4.67
N ASP A 40 -12.17 -9.99 -5.36
CA ASP A 40 -11.35 -11.04 -5.95
C ASP A 40 -10.54 -10.50 -7.14
N GLU A 41 -11.09 -9.56 -7.91
CA GLU A 41 -10.36 -8.85 -8.97
C GLU A 41 -9.20 -8.03 -8.38
N ILE A 42 -9.40 -7.35 -7.24
CA ILE A 42 -8.34 -6.61 -6.54
C ILE A 42 -7.24 -7.56 -6.06
N ILE A 43 -7.63 -8.69 -5.47
CA ILE A 43 -6.68 -9.72 -5.01
C ILE A 43 -5.87 -10.27 -6.19
N SER A 44 -6.51 -10.57 -7.32
CA SER A 44 -5.82 -11.04 -8.54
C SER A 44 -4.86 -9.99 -9.07
N LEU A 45 -5.28 -8.73 -9.15
CA LEU A 45 -4.42 -7.62 -9.59
C LEU A 45 -3.14 -7.53 -8.74
N VAL A 46 -3.24 -7.67 -7.42
CA VAL A 46 -2.08 -7.62 -6.52
C VAL A 46 -1.23 -8.90 -6.62
N LYS A 47 -1.82 -10.07 -6.88
CA LYS A 47 -1.07 -11.29 -7.21
C LYS A 47 -0.24 -11.09 -8.49
N ASP A 48 -0.87 -10.59 -9.54
CA ASP A 48 -0.25 -10.38 -10.86
C ASP A 48 0.84 -9.32 -10.83
N SER A 49 0.72 -8.31 -9.95
CA SER A 49 1.76 -7.30 -9.74
C SER A 49 3.09 -7.86 -9.21
N GLY A 50 3.08 -9.06 -8.62
CA GLY A 50 4.25 -9.63 -7.96
C GLY A 50 4.67 -8.90 -6.68
N LEU A 51 3.78 -8.12 -6.06
CA LEU A 51 4.08 -7.40 -4.82
C LEU A 51 4.45 -8.38 -3.71
N ARG A 52 5.62 -8.15 -3.11
CA ARG A 52 6.14 -8.90 -1.96
C ARG A 52 6.15 -8.02 -0.72
N GLY A 53 5.95 -8.63 0.45
CA GLY A 53 6.02 -7.95 1.74
C GLY A 53 7.35 -7.21 1.94
N ARG A 54 7.27 -5.93 2.32
CA ARG A 54 8.43 -5.03 2.46
C ARG A 54 8.99 -4.93 3.90
N GLY A 55 8.37 -5.61 4.86
CA GLY A 55 8.88 -5.76 6.22
C GLY A 55 9.89 -6.92 6.37
N GLY A 56 10.71 -7.20 5.36
CA GLY A 56 11.78 -8.21 5.43
C GLY A 56 11.39 -9.65 5.02
N ALA A 57 10.23 -10.17 5.44
CA ALA A 57 9.85 -11.57 5.16
C ALA A 57 9.63 -11.91 3.67
N GLY A 58 9.32 -10.91 2.84
CA GLY A 58 9.22 -11.10 1.38
C GLY A 58 8.10 -12.03 0.91
N PHE A 59 7.10 -12.33 1.75
CA PHE A 59 5.96 -13.17 1.37
C PHE A 59 5.09 -12.49 0.30
N PRO A 60 4.55 -13.22 -0.71
CA PRO A 60 3.71 -12.61 -1.74
C PRO A 60 2.41 -12.01 -1.16
N THR A 61 2.22 -10.71 -1.35
CA THR A 61 1.12 -9.95 -0.72
C THR A 61 -0.25 -10.40 -1.22
N GLY A 62 -0.42 -10.58 -2.53
CA GLY A 62 -1.69 -11.03 -3.11
C GLY A 62 -2.09 -12.44 -2.67
N LEU A 63 -1.11 -13.34 -2.47
CA LEU A 63 -1.38 -14.67 -1.91
C LEU A 63 -1.84 -14.57 -0.45
N LYS A 64 -1.18 -13.73 0.35
CA LYS A 64 -1.57 -13.48 1.76
C LYS A 64 -3.02 -13.01 1.85
N TRP A 65 -3.44 -12.10 0.96
CA TRP A 65 -4.81 -11.58 0.95
C TRP A 65 -5.84 -12.67 0.62
N SER A 66 -5.52 -13.60 -0.30
CA SER A 66 -6.44 -14.68 -0.66
C SER A 66 -6.69 -15.73 0.43
N PHE A 67 -5.95 -15.68 1.55
CA PHE A 67 -6.23 -16.53 2.70
C PHE A 67 -7.34 -15.98 3.60
N VAL A 68 -7.72 -14.71 3.44
CA VAL A 68 -8.82 -14.11 4.22
C VAL A 68 -10.14 -14.59 3.63
N PRO A 69 -10.97 -15.34 4.38
CA PRO A 69 -12.26 -15.82 3.90
C PRO A 69 -13.16 -14.63 3.52
N GLN A 70 -13.77 -14.67 2.34
CA GLN A 70 -14.76 -13.67 1.95
C GLN A 70 -16.15 -14.10 2.43
N ASN A 71 -16.99 -13.14 2.82
CA ASN A 71 -18.41 -13.36 3.15
C ASN A 71 -18.66 -14.38 4.29
N ASP A 72 -17.73 -14.53 5.24
CA ASP A 72 -17.86 -15.48 6.36
C ASP A 72 -18.68 -14.93 7.55
N GLY A 73 -19.22 -13.71 7.40
CA GLY A 73 -20.05 -13.04 8.41
C GLY A 73 -19.29 -12.55 9.64
N LYS A 74 -17.95 -12.59 9.63
CA LYS A 74 -17.11 -12.18 10.75
C LYS A 74 -16.45 -10.82 10.48
N PRO A 75 -16.12 -10.06 11.54
CA PRO A 75 -15.30 -8.87 11.39
C PRO A 75 -13.88 -9.26 10.96
N HIS A 76 -13.35 -8.56 9.96
CA HIS A 76 -11.94 -8.68 9.56
C HIS A 76 -11.19 -7.42 9.93
N TYR A 77 -9.89 -7.57 10.17
CA TYR A 77 -9.02 -6.48 10.60
C TYR A 77 -7.85 -6.32 9.62
N LEU A 78 -7.57 -5.06 9.28
CA LEU A 78 -6.35 -4.66 8.59
C LEU A 78 -5.41 -4.03 9.61
N VAL A 79 -4.21 -4.56 9.73
CA VAL A 79 -3.16 -4.01 10.57
C VAL A 79 -2.03 -3.51 9.67
N ILE A 80 -1.72 -2.23 9.78
CA ILE A 80 -0.53 -1.64 9.19
C ILE A 80 0.58 -1.73 10.23
N ASN A 81 1.61 -2.52 9.97
CA ASN A 81 2.79 -2.55 10.82
C ASN A 81 3.71 -1.39 10.42
N ALA A 82 3.80 -0.39 11.30
CA ALA A 82 4.65 0.77 11.17
C ALA A 82 5.76 0.82 12.25
N ASP A 83 5.97 -0.29 12.97
CA ASP A 83 7.05 -0.45 13.93
C ASP A 83 8.37 -0.71 13.20
N GLU A 84 8.99 0.38 12.72
CA GLU A 84 10.31 0.37 12.07
C GLU A 84 11.42 0.47 13.12
N SER A 85 11.58 -0.60 13.92
CA SER A 85 12.52 -0.65 15.03
C SER A 85 13.87 -1.29 14.67
N GLU A 86 14.04 -1.81 13.45
CA GLU A 86 15.29 -2.43 13.03
C GLU A 86 16.42 -1.40 12.82
N PRO A 87 17.63 -1.62 13.37
CA PRO A 87 18.75 -0.72 13.19
C PRO A 87 19.08 -0.50 11.71
N GLY A 88 19.04 0.77 11.28
CA GLY A 88 19.34 1.17 9.90
C GLY A 88 18.14 1.14 8.94
N ALA A 89 16.95 0.74 9.40
CA ALA A 89 15.72 0.94 8.64
C ALA A 89 15.19 2.38 8.81
N CYS A 90 14.84 3.03 7.70
CA CYS A 90 14.33 4.41 7.68
C CYS A 90 13.43 4.66 6.45
N LYS A 91 12.64 3.66 6.04
CA LYS A 91 11.78 3.72 4.85
C LYS A 91 10.32 4.03 5.19
N ASP A 92 9.86 3.67 6.39
CA ASP A 92 8.44 3.79 6.76
C ASP A 92 8.20 5.12 7.49
N ILE A 93 9.08 5.47 8.44
CA ILE A 93 8.95 6.70 9.23
C ILE A 93 8.86 7.96 8.35
N PRO A 94 9.70 8.16 7.30
CA PRO A 94 9.59 9.33 6.41
C PRO A 94 8.35 9.36 5.51
N LEU A 95 7.59 8.27 5.40
CA LEU A 95 6.30 8.26 4.68
C LEU A 95 5.13 8.69 5.57
N MET A 96 5.32 8.69 6.90
CA MET A 96 4.27 8.98 7.87
C MET A 96 4.38 10.39 8.49
N MET A 97 5.57 11.00 8.44
CA MET A 97 5.85 12.35 8.98
C MET A 97 5.79 13.39 7.87
#